data_AF-A0AAN9P541-F1
#
_entry.id   AF-A0AAN9P541-F1
#
_cell.length_a   1.000
_cell.length_b   1.000
_cell.length_c   1.000
_cell.angle_alpha   90.00
_cell.angle_beta   90.00
_cell.angle_gamma   90.00
#
_symmetry.space_group_name_H-M   'P 1'
#
loop_
_entity.id
_entity.type
_entity.pdbx_description
1 polymer ?
#
loop_
_entity_poly.entity_id
_entity_poly.type
_entity_poly.pdbx_seq_one_letter_code
_entity_poly.pdbx_strand_id
1 'polypeptide(L)'
;MLLGWDYVTKMCIDWTFYFFQIQLKSLAEEIQAIIKGLEKVKQEFVASENDGRVSEVFLKTLKEFITVVESEVASLTNLYSVVGRNADALALYFGEDPARCPFEQVTTTLLNFIRLFRKAHEENCKQAELERKKAEKEAEIEKAKGINLTKKSAKDS
;
A
#
# COMPACT_ATOMS: atom_id res chain seq x y z
N MET A 1 7.05 20.28 13.84
CA MET A 1 5.91 19.79 13.02
C MET A 1 6.37 19.26 11.64
N LEU A 2 7.33 19.90 10.97
CA LEU A 2 7.88 19.47 9.66
C LEU A 2 8.50 18.05 9.63
N LEU A 3 9.30 17.67 10.64
CA LEU A 3 9.94 16.34 10.67
C LEU A 3 8.97 15.16 10.76
N GLY A 4 7.81 15.36 11.40
CA GLY A 4 6.76 14.33 11.46
C GLY A 4 6.05 14.15 10.11
N TRP A 5 6.01 15.21 9.30
CA TRP A 5 5.42 15.17 7.96
C TRP A 5 6.32 14.44 6.97
N ASP A 6 7.63 14.72 6.95
CA ASP A 6 8.58 14.04 6.05
C ASP A 6 8.57 12.51 6.23
N TYR A 7 8.36 12.04 7.46
CA TYR A 7 8.21 10.63 7.77
C TYR A 7 6.93 10.03 7.17
N VAL A 8 5.80 10.74 7.28
CA VAL A 8 4.51 10.33 6.71
C VAL A 8 4.57 10.33 5.18
N THR A 9 5.20 11.33 4.56
CA THR A 9 5.35 11.38 3.09
C THR A 9 6.22 10.25 2.56
N LYS A 10 7.34 9.94 3.23
CA LYS A 10 8.21 8.83 2.86
C LYS A 10 7.51 7.48 3.03
N MET A 11 6.84 7.28 4.17
CA MET A 11 6.08 6.06 4.43
C MET A 11 4.96 5.86 3.40
N CYS A 12 4.26 6.93 2.99
CA CYS A 12 3.25 6.86 1.94
C CYS A 12 3.83 6.51 0.56
N ILE A 13 5.04 6.98 0.20
CA ILE A 13 5.69 6.64 -1.09
C ILE A 13 6.07 5.17 -1.11
N ASP A 14 6.77 4.71 -0.09
CA ASP A 14 7.24 3.32 0.01
C ASP A 14 6.03 2.35 0.07
N TRP A 15 4.97 2.73 0.79
CA TRP A 15 3.74 1.96 0.86
C TRP A 15 3.01 1.89 -0.49
N THR A 16 2.93 2.99 -1.24
CA THR A 16 2.32 2.97 -2.58
C THR A 16 3.11 2.13 -3.60
N PHE A 17 4.43 2.00 -3.46
CA PHE A 17 5.24 1.19 -4.35
C PHE A 17 5.11 -0.32 -4.08
N TYR A 18 5.17 -0.73 -2.80
CA TYR A 18 5.07 -2.14 -2.41
C TYR A 18 3.65 -2.70 -2.53
N PHE A 19 2.65 -1.91 -2.18
CA PHE A 19 1.27 -2.39 -2.11
C PHE A 19 0.63 -2.56 -3.50
N PHE A 20 1.07 -1.78 -4.50
CA PHE A 20 0.52 -1.81 -5.86
C PHE A 20 1.04 -2.99 -6.71
N GLN A 21 2.03 -3.74 -6.22
CA GLN A 21 2.56 -4.92 -6.94
C GLN A 21 1.70 -6.17 -6.73
N ILE A 22 0.88 -6.23 -5.68
CA ILE A 22 0.10 -7.42 -5.34
C ILE A 22 -1.26 -7.35 -6.03
N GLN A 23 -1.49 -8.22 -7.01
CA GLN A 23 -2.80 -8.42 -7.64
C GLN A 23 -3.45 -9.67 -7.07
N LEU A 24 -4.51 -9.51 -6.26
CA LEU A 24 -5.16 -10.66 -5.59
C LEU A 24 -5.74 -11.65 -6.57
N LYS A 25 -6.17 -11.17 -7.73
CA LYS A 25 -6.66 -12.01 -8.83
C LYS A 25 -5.56 -12.91 -9.39
N SER A 26 -4.40 -12.36 -9.76
CA SER A 26 -3.27 -13.15 -10.28
C SER A 26 -2.76 -14.14 -9.23
N LEU A 27 -2.72 -13.72 -7.96
CA LEU A 27 -2.36 -14.61 -6.86
C LEU A 27 -3.35 -15.79 -6.72
N ALA A 28 -4.65 -15.54 -6.89
CA ALA A 28 -5.66 -16.59 -6.90
C ALA A 28 -5.43 -17.60 -8.04
N GLU A 29 -5.12 -17.09 -9.24
CA GLU A 29 -4.86 -17.89 -10.44
C GLU A 29 -3.63 -18.78 -10.25
N GLU A 30 -2.54 -18.24 -9.69
CA GLU A 30 -1.31 -18.99 -9.39
C GLU A 30 -1.54 -20.07 -8.33
N ILE A 31 -2.23 -19.76 -7.24
CA ILE A 31 -2.58 -20.75 -6.19
C ILE A 31 -3.41 -21.89 -6.77
N GLN A 32 -4.40 -21.57 -7.61
CA GLN A 32 -5.20 -22.58 -8.29
C GLN A 32 -4.37 -23.45 -9.25
N ALA A 33 -3.40 -22.86 -9.95
CA ALA A 33 -2.48 -23.62 -10.79
C ALA A 33 -1.62 -24.60 -9.98
N ILE A 34 -1.12 -24.18 -8.82
CA ILE A 34 -0.36 -25.02 -7.89
C ILE A 34 -1.21 -26.19 -7.38
N ILE A 35 -2.44 -25.91 -6.91
CA ILE A 35 -3.38 -26.93 -6.41
C ILE A 35 -3.65 -27.99 -7.49
N LYS A 36 -3.96 -27.56 -8.72
CA LYS A 36 -4.18 -28.47 -9.85
C LYS A 36 -2.93 -29.26 -10.22
N GLY A 37 -1.75 -28.65 -10.11
CA GLY A 37 -0.47 -29.34 -10.28
C GLY A 37 -0.30 -30.48 -9.29
N LEU A 38 -0.56 -30.22 -8.01
CA LEU A 38 -0.51 -31.23 -6.96
C LEU A 38 -1.53 -32.36 -7.18
N GLU A 39 -2.75 -32.04 -7.61
CA GLU A 39 -3.76 -33.06 -7.94
C GLU A 39 -3.28 -34.01 -9.04
N LYS A 40 -2.66 -33.47 -10.10
CA LYS A 40 -2.07 -34.29 -11.18
C LYS A 40 -0.93 -35.16 -10.67
N VAL A 41 -0.04 -34.61 -9.84
CA VAL A 41 1.05 -35.38 -9.23
C VAL A 41 0.51 -36.55 -8.39
N LYS A 42 -0.58 -36.34 -7.65
CA LYS A 42 -1.24 -37.41 -6.89
C LYS A 42 -1.90 -38.46 -7.78
N GLN A 43 -2.46 -38.06 -8.92
CA GLN A 43 -3.00 -39.00 -9.92
C GLN A 43 -1.88 -39.88 -10.51
N GLU A 44 -0.75 -39.27 -10.88
CA GLU A 44 0.43 -40.01 -11.37
C GLU A 44 0.97 -40.97 -10.31
N PHE A 45 1.00 -40.57 -9.03
CA PHE A 45 1.39 -41.46 -7.94
C PHE A 45 0.53 -42.72 -7.87
N VAL A 46 -0.80 -42.59 -7.96
CA VAL A 46 -1.73 -43.72 -7.97
C VAL A 46 -1.57 -44.57 -9.24
N ALA A 47 -1.35 -43.94 -10.40
CA ALA A 47 -1.13 -44.66 -11.64
C ALA A 47 0.12 -45.56 -11.57
N SER A 48 1.22 -45.03 -11.00
CA SER A 48 2.51 -45.72 -10.89
C SER A 48 2.56 -46.90 -9.91
N GLU A 49 1.55 -47.06 -9.05
CA GLU A 49 1.43 -48.24 -8.17
C GLU A 49 1.28 -49.54 -8.98
N ASN A 50 0.77 -49.45 -10.21
CA ASN A 50 0.53 -50.61 -11.07
C ASN A 50 1.75 -51.01 -11.92
N ASP A 51 2.83 -50.23 -11.90
CA ASP A 51 4.01 -50.44 -12.75
C ASP A 51 4.96 -51.54 -12.23
N GLY A 52 4.73 -52.03 -11.00
CA GLY A 52 5.54 -53.08 -10.39
C GLY A 52 6.93 -52.61 -9.94
N ARG A 53 7.91 -53.52 -9.89
CA ARG A 53 9.23 -53.26 -9.26
C ARG A 53 10.03 -52.11 -9.89
N VAL A 54 9.75 -51.75 -11.13
CA VAL A 54 10.49 -50.68 -11.83
C VAL A 54 10.17 -49.29 -11.27
N SER A 55 8.99 -49.09 -10.65
CA SER A 55 8.56 -47.81 -10.10
C SER A 55 8.82 -47.65 -8.60
N GLU A 56 9.40 -48.63 -7.91
CA GLU A 56 9.55 -48.62 -6.44
C GLU A 56 10.29 -47.39 -5.90
N VAL A 57 11.43 -47.04 -6.54
CA VAL A 57 12.21 -45.85 -6.17
C VAL A 57 11.44 -44.56 -6.50
N PHE A 58 10.73 -44.55 -7.62
CA PHE A 58 9.92 -43.42 -8.04
C PHE A 58 8.76 -43.17 -7.06
N LEU A 59 8.00 -44.20 -6.70
CA LEU A 59 6.90 -44.14 -5.74
C LEU A 59 7.37 -43.62 -4.39
N LYS A 60 8.50 -44.13 -3.87
CA LYS A 60 9.05 -43.65 -2.60
C LYS A 60 9.36 -42.15 -2.66
N THR A 61 10.09 -41.73 -3.70
CA THR A 61 10.49 -40.33 -3.90
C THR A 61 9.26 -39.42 -4.08
N LEU A 62 8.29 -39.86 -4.88
CA LEU A 62 7.08 -39.11 -5.17
C LEU A 62 6.19 -38.96 -3.94
N LYS A 63 6.10 -39.99 -3.09
CA LYS A 63 5.37 -39.93 -1.82
C LYS A 63 5.98 -38.92 -0.84
N GLU A 64 7.30 -38.93 -0.70
CA GLU A 64 8.02 -37.96 0.13
C GLU A 64 7.80 -36.52 -0.39
N PHE A 65 7.89 -36.34 -1.71
CA PHE A 65 7.59 -35.05 -2.36
C PHE A 65 6.15 -34.58 -2.11
N ILE A 66 5.15 -35.44 -2.34
CA ILE A 66 3.73 -35.12 -2.12
C ILE A 66 3.49 -34.68 -0.68
N THR A 67 4.06 -35.39 0.30
CA THR A 67 3.91 -35.07 1.73
C THR A 67 4.37 -33.65 2.04
N VAL A 68 5.51 -33.24 1.48
CA VAL A 68 6.05 -31.89 1.66
C VAL A 68 5.16 -30.85 0.96
N VAL A 69 4.84 -31.08 -0.31
CA VAL A 69 4.05 -30.12 -1.09
C VAL A 69 2.64 -29.94 -0.54
N GLU A 70 2.00 -30.99 -0.01
CA GLU A 70 0.70 -30.88 0.65
C GLU A 70 0.73 -29.90 1.83
N SER A 71 1.78 -29.95 2.66
CA SER A 71 1.98 -29.04 3.77
C SER A 71 2.22 -27.59 3.30
N GLU A 72 3.03 -27.41 2.26
CA GLU A 72 3.30 -26.09 1.69
C GLU A 72 2.05 -25.47 1.03
N VAL A 73 1.27 -26.27 0.27
CA VAL A 73 0.02 -25.83 -0.35
C VAL A 73 -1.02 -25.47 0.70
N ALA A 74 -1.12 -26.23 1.79
CA ALA A 74 -1.99 -25.89 2.91
C ALA A 74 -1.58 -24.55 3.56
N SER A 75 -0.28 -24.35 3.77
CA SER A 75 0.27 -23.11 4.33
C SER A 75 0.01 -21.90 3.42
N LEU A 76 0.23 -22.05 2.12
CA LEU A 76 -0.04 -21.03 1.10
C LEU A 76 -1.54 -20.67 1.05
N THR A 77 -2.42 -21.68 1.08
CA THR A 77 -3.88 -21.49 1.07
C THR A 77 -4.36 -20.75 2.32
N ASN A 78 -3.80 -21.08 3.49
CA ASN A 78 -4.07 -20.38 4.74
C ASN A 78 -3.63 -18.92 4.66
N LEU A 79 -2.43 -18.65 4.14
CA LEU A 79 -1.93 -17.29 3.99
C LEU A 79 -2.81 -16.46 3.05
N TYR A 80 -3.19 -17.02 1.91
CA TYR A 80 -4.10 -16.37 0.96
C TYR A 80 -5.47 -16.04 1.61
N SER A 81 -5.99 -16.96 2.42
CA SER A 81 -7.23 -16.73 3.16
C SER A 81 -7.11 -15.58 4.17
N VAL A 82 -5.96 -15.43 4.84
CA VAL A 82 -5.67 -14.29 5.72
C VAL A 82 -5.64 -12.98 4.91
N VAL A 83 -4.98 -12.98 3.76
CA VAL A 83 -4.92 -11.82 2.87
C VAL A 83 -6.33 -11.39 2.42
N GLY A 84 -7.18 -12.35 2.01
CA GLY A 84 -8.57 -12.08 1.65
C GLY A 84 -9.36 -11.43 2.79
N ARG A 85 -9.29 -11.97 4.00
CA ARG A 85 -9.96 -11.38 5.17
C ARG A 85 -9.46 -9.97 5.51
N ASN A 86 -8.17 -9.72 5.33
CA ASN A 86 -7.60 -8.39 5.57
C ASN A 86 -8.07 -7.38 4.51
N ALA A 87 -8.19 -7.81 3.25
CA ALA A 87 -8.76 -7.00 2.18
C ALA A 87 -10.24 -6.66 2.45
N ASP A 88 -11.04 -7.65 2.87
CA ASP A 88 -12.43 -7.45 3.24
C ASP A 88 -12.57 -6.49 4.43
N ALA A 89 -11.74 -6.67 5.47
CA ALA A 89 -11.73 -5.78 6.63
C ALA A 89 -11.39 -4.33 6.27
N LEU A 90 -10.49 -4.13 5.29
CA LEU A 90 -10.16 -2.78 4.81
C LEU A 90 -11.35 -2.13 4.10
N ALA A 91 -12.08 -2.87 3.26
CA ALA A 91 -13.30 -2.37 2.62
C ALA A 91 -14.35 -1.99 3.68
N LEU A 92 -14.59 -2.87 4.67
CA LEU A 92 -15.51 -2.61 5.77
C LEU A 92 -15.12 -1.39 6.61
N TYR A 93 -13.83 -1.17 6.85
CA TYR A 93 -13.34 0.01 7.58
C TYR A 93 -13.75 1.32 6.91
N PHE A 94 -13.79 1.35 5.57
CA PHE A 94 -14.26 2.51 4.81
C PHE A 94 -15.78 2.55 4.60
N GLY A 95 -16.53 1.60 5.17
CA GLY A 95 -17.98 1.50 5.01
C GLY A 95 -18.42 0.93 3.66
N GLU A 96 -17.49 0.32 2.92
CA GLU A 96 -17.77 -0.32 1.64
C GLU A 96 -18.20 -1.78 1.85
N ASP A 97 -18.95 -2.32 0.87
CA ASP A 97 -19.29 -3.75 0.81
C ASP A 97 -18.17 -4.53 0.10
N PRO A 98 -17.45 -5.45 0.79
CA PRO A 98 -16.36 -6.23 0.19
C PRO A 98 -16.78 -7.05 -1.04
N ALA A 99 -18.05 -7.48 -1.13
CA ALA A 99 -18.55 -8.23 -2.28
C ALA A 99 -18.73 -7.35 -3.53
N ARG A 100 -18.78 -6.03 -3.35
CA ARG A 100 -19.04 -5.05 -4.41
C ARG A 100 -17.87 -4.10 -4.66
N CYS A 101 -16.88 -4.09 -3.77
CA CYS A 101 -15.70 -3.26 -3.86
C CYS A 101 -14.44 -4.15 -3.94
N PRO A 102 -13.87 -4.34 -5.14
CA PRO A 102 -12.59 -5.04 -5.28
C PRO A 102 -11.51 -4.36 -4.44
N PHE A 103 -10.58 -5.15 -3.90
CA PHE A 103 -9.46 -4.63 -3.13
C PHE A 103 -8.68 -3.56 -3.92
N GLU A 104 -8.46 -3.78 -5.21
CA GLU A 104 -7.79 -2.85 -6.11
C GLU A 104 -8.48 -1.48 -6.18
N GLN A 105 -9.82 -1.43 -6.06
CA GLN A 105 -10.56 -0.18 -6.01
C GLN A 105 -10.33 0.58 -4.69
N VAL A 106 -10.29 -0.14 -3.57
CA VAL A 106 -9.96 0.44 -2.25
C VAL A 106 -8.55 1.02 -2.27
N THR A 107 -7.58 0.25 -2.77
CA THR A 107 -6.18 0.71 -2.88
C THR A 107 -6.02 1.91 -3.80
N THR A 108 -6.74 1.95 -4.92
CA THR A 108 -6.76 3.08 -5.87
C THR A 108 -7.33 4.34 -5.22
N THR A 109 -8.41 4.20 -4.45
CA THR A 109 -9.02 5.32 -3.73
C THR A 109 -8.07 5.90 -2.69
N LEU A 110 -7.43 5.04 -1.89
CA LEU A 110 -6.40 5.43 -0.93
C LEU A 110 -5.22 6.13 -1.61
N LEU A 111 -4.74 5.59 -2.73
CA LEU A 111 -3.67 6.20 -3.51
C LEU A 111 -4.06 7.61 -3.99
N ASN A 112 -5.26 7.76 -4.53
CA ASN A 112 -5.75 9.05 -4.99
C ASN A 112 -5.88 10.05 -3.84
N PHE A 113 -6.38 9.62 -2.68
CA PHE A 113 -6.43 10.44 -1.47
C PHE A 113 -5.04 10.90 -1.05
N ILE A 114 -4.07 10.00 -0.94
CA ILE A 114 -2.68 10.34 -0.57
C ILE A 114 -2.07 11.34 -1.56
N ARG A 115 -2.32 11.16 -2.87
CA ARG A 115 -1.81 12.07 -3.91
C ARG A 115 -2.43 13.47 -3.79
N LEU A 116 -3.74 13.55 -3.62
CA LEU A 116 -4.46 14.81 -3.43
C LEU A 116 -4.04 15.51 -2.15
N PHE A 117 -3.93 14.76 -1.05
CA PHE A 117 -3.52 15.28 0.25
C PHE A 117 -2.10 15.86 0.21
N ARG A 118 -1.15 15.18 -0.47
CA ARG A 118 0.20 15.70 -0.68
C ARG A 118 0.18 17.01 -1.47
N LYS A 119 -0.58 17.06 -2.57
CA LYS A 119 -0.69 18.25 -3.39
C LYS A 119 -1.26 19.44 -2.60
N ALA A 120 -2.32 19.21 -1.83
CA ALA A 120 -2.91 20.23 -0.96
C ALA A 120 -1.92 20.72 0.10
N HIS A 121 -1.09 19.83 0.65
CA HIS A 121 -0.04 20.21 1.59
C HIS A 121 1.02 21.12 0.95
N GLU A 122 1.50 20.77 -0.24
CA GLU A 122 2.44 21.60 -1.00
C GLU A 122 1.86 22.99 -1.31
N GLU A 123 0.58 23.05 -1.70
CA GLU A 123 -0.14 24.29 -1.97
C GLU A 123 -0.30 25.15 -0.71
N ASN A 124 -0.67 24.53 0.43
CA ASN A 124 -0.79 25.22 1.72
C ASN A 124 0.55 25.80 2.18
N CYS A 125 1.66 25.07 2.02
CA CYS A 125 2.99 25.57 2.35
C CYS A 125 3.38 26.78 1.49
N LYS A 126 3.08 26.76 0.18
CA LYS A 126 3.33 27.91 -0.71
C LYS A 126 2.49 29.13 -0.33
N GLN A 127 1.21 28.92 -0.01
CA GLN A 127 0.30 29.99 0.39
C GLN A 127 0.74 30.64 1.71
N ALA A 128 1.10 29.83 2.72
CA ALA A 128 1.57 30.32 4.00
C ALA A 128 2.84 31.18 3.86
N GLU A 129 3.78 30.79 2.99
CA GLU A 129 4.99 31.58 2.73
C GLU A 129 4.69 32.90 2.01
N LEU A 130 3.72 32.91 1.09
CA LEU A 130 3.29 34.12 0.41
C LEU A 130 2.62 35.11 1.39
N GLU A 131 1.76 34.61 2.27
CA GLU A 131 1.09 35.39 3.31
C GLU A 131 2.08 35.96 4.33
N ARG A 132 3.06 35.14 4.77
CA ARG A 132 4.15 35.59 5.65
C ARG A 132 4.92 36.76 5.03
N LYS A 133 5.31 36.66 3.76
CA LYS A 133 6.01 37.74 3.05
C LYS A 133 5.17 39.00 2.88
N LYS A 134 3.86 38.87 2.68
CA LYS A 134 2.95 40.03 2.59
C LYS A 134 2.83 40.73 3.94
N ALA A 135 2.62 39.97 5.02
CA ALA A 135 2.53 40.51 6.37
C ALA A 135 3.83 41.21 6.80
N GLU A 136 5.00 40.64 6.47
CA GLU A 136 6.31 41.27 6.73
C GLU A 136 6.44 42.62 6.00
N LYS A 137 6.06 42.69 4.71
CA LYS A 137 6.11 43.93 3.94
C LYS A 137 5.12 44.99 4.46
N GLU A 138 3.90 44.60 4.81
CA GLU A 138 2.91 45.53 5.37
C GLU A 138 3.37 46.09 6.72
N ALA A 139 3.95 45.26 7.58
CA ALA A 139 4.53 45.70 8.85
C ALA A 139 5.72 46.65 8.67
N GLU A 140 6.56 46.46 7.63
CA GLU A 140 7.63 47.40 7.28
C GLU A 140 7.08 48.75 6.80
N ILE A 141 6.04 48.75 5.97
CA ILE A 141 5.39 49.99 5.48
C ILE A 141 4.76 50.78 6.64
N GLU A 142 4.06 50.10 7.56
CA GLU A 142 3.51 50.77 8.75
C GLU A 142 4.61 51.35 9.65
N LYS A 143 5.69 50.60 9.93
CA LYS A 143 6.84 51.12 10.68
C LYS A 143 7.46 52.34 10.02
N ALA A 144 7.65 52.32 8.70
CA ALA A 144 8.21 53.45 7.95
C ALA A 144 7.30 54.70 7.98
N LYS A 145 5.98 54.53 7.94
CA LYS A 145 5.02 55.65 8.09
C LYS A 145 5.04 56.24 9.50
N GLY A 146 5.11 55.40 10.53
CA GLY A 146 5.22 55.85 11.93
C GLY A 146 6.47 56.70 12.20
N ILE A 147 7.63 56.29 11.67
CA ILE A 147 8.90 57.02 11.84
C ILE A 147 8.87 58.41 11.18
N ASN A 148 8.22 58.54 10.02
CA ASN A 148 8.11 59.82 9.31
C ASN A 148 7.21 60.84 10.05
N LEU A 149 6.16 60.39 10.75
CA LEU A 149 5.30 61.25 11.57
C LEU A 149 6.01 61.78 12.82
N THR A 150 6.84 60.95 13.47
CA THR A 150 7.67 61.36 14.62
C THR A 150 8.81 62.32 14.25
N LYS A 151 9.36 62.22 13.03
CA LYS A 151 10.40 63.16 12.56
C LYS A 151 9.83 64.51 12.14
N LYS A 152 8.58 64.56 11.66
CA LYS A 152 7.92 65.79 11.24
C LYS A 152 7.48 66.63 12.45
N SER A 153 6.98 65.98 13.50
CA SER A 153 6.63 66.63 14.78
C SER A 153 7.84 67.17 15.55
N ALA A 154 9.02 66.56 15.42
CA ALA A 154 10.26 67.05 16.04
C ALA A 154 10.96 68.20 15.28
N LYS A 155 10.47 68.57 14.09
CA LYS A 155 11.06 69.65 13.25
C LYS A 155 10.25 70.95 13.27
N ASP A 156 9.01 70.88 13.77
CA ASP A 156 8.08 71.99 13.91
C ASP A 156 7.91 72.44 15.40
N SER A 157 8.79 71.98 16.29
CA SER A 157 8.96 72.47 17.69
C SER A 157 10.39 72.95 17.88
#